data_AF-A0A7V8QQM1-F1
#
_entry.id   AF-A0A7V8QQM1-F1
#
_cell.length_a   1.000
_cell.length_b   1.000
_cell.length_c   1.000
_cell.angle_alpha   90.00
_cell.angle_beta   90.00
_cell.angle_gamma   90.00
#
_symmetry.space_group_name_H-M   'P 1'
#
loop_
_entity.id
_entity.type
_entity.pdbx_description
1 polymer ?
#
loop_
_entity_poly.entity_id
_entity_poly.type
_entity_poly.pdbx_seq_one_letter_code
_entity_poly.pdbx_strand_id
1 'polypeptide(L)'
;MVGAEFLGMIILIVYVGAVAVLFLFVVMMLNVAEQKQSWFVGKQSTHIPSGLIVSVLILLELLVVVGGWKYKDDLMSSSTLYISNVSNTHQLGAVMYTDYILYFQIAGMILLLSMIGAILLTFRERSGVKKQSYITQISREPSTAIEMREVEFDKGVKVDD
;
A
#
# COMPACT_ATOMS: atom_id res chain seq x y z
N MET A 1 -22.31 -20.76 -9.29
CA MET A 1 -21.33 -19.94 -8.54
C MET A 1 -20.45 -20.90 -7.75
N VAL A 2 -19.14 -20.67 -7.66
CA VAL A 2 -18.09 -21.63 -7.22
C VAL A 2 -18.14 -21.99 -5.71
N GLY A 3 -19.24 -21.71 -5.01
CA GLY A 3 -19.39 -22.03 -3.58
C GLY A 3 -18.49 -21.20 -2.64
N ALA A 4 -17.94 -20.07 -3.11
CA ALA A 4 -16.96 -19.24 -2.38
C ALA A 4 -17.57 -17.90 -1.91
N GLU A 5 -18.64 -17.97 -1.14
CA GLU A 5 -19.40 -16.80 -0.66
C GLU A 5 -18.58 -15.84 0.21
N PHE A 6 -17.80 -16.37 1.16
CA PHE A 6 -16.95 -15.56 2.04
C PHE A 6 -15.87 -14.81 1.26
N LEU A 7 -15.18 -15.51 0.35
CA LEU A 7 -14.13 -14.91 -0.47
C LEU A 7 -14.70 -13.80 -1.38
N GLY A 8 -15.88 -14.03 -1.96
CA GLY A 8 -16.57 -13.01 -2.76
C GLY A 8 -16.86 -11.74 -1.96
N MET A 9 -17.34 -11.87 -0.72
CA MET A 9 -17.58 -10.71 0.14
C MET A 9 -16.30 -9.98 0.54
N ILE A 10 -15.21 -10.70 0.87
CA ILE A 10 -13.93 -10.06 1.19
C ILE A 10 -13.35 -9.29 0.00
N ILE A 11 -13.47 -9.81 -1.22
CA ILE A 11 -13.00 -9.09 -2.42
C ILE A 11 -13.74 -7.74 -2.55
N LEU A 12 -15.06 -7.72 -2.35
CA LEU A 12 -15.80 -6.46 -2.36
C LEU A 12 -15.37 -5.51 -1.25
N ILE A 13 -15.26 -5.98 -0.01
CA ILE A 13 -14.93 -5.12 1.14
C ILE A 13 -13.50 -4.56 1.04
N VAL A 14 -12.52 -5.41 0.74
CA VAL A 14 -11.11 -5.03 0.79
C VAL A 14 -10.65 -4.42 -0.52
N TYR A 15 -10.86 -5.11 -1.64
CA TYR A 15 -10.31 -4.66 -2.92
C TYR A 15 -11.11 -3.48 -3.48
N VAL A 16 -12.44 -3.60 -3.51
CA VAL A 16 -13.30 -2.52 -4.00
C VAL A 16 -13.51 -1.45 -2.93
N GLY A 17 -13.77 -1.84 -1.68
CA GLY A 17 -14.10 -0.90 -0.61
C GLY A 17 -12.91 -0.11 -0.07
N ALA A 18 -11.77 -0.75 0.19
CA ALA A 18 -10.61 -0.07 0.77
C ALA A 18 -9.57 0.33 -0.29
N VAL A 19 -9.07 -0.64 -1.07
CA VAL A 19 -7.93 -0.42 -1.99
C VAL A 19 -8.31 0.52 -3.12
N ALA A 20 -9.38 0.22 -3.87
CA ALA A 20 -9.79 1.06 -4.99
C ALA A 20 -10.15 2.49 -4.55
N VAL A 21 -10.83 2.65 -3.40
CA VAL A 21 -11.16 3.96 -2.85
C VAL A 21 -9.91 4.75 -2.44
N LEU A 22 -8.92 4.10 -1.81
CA LEU A 22 -7.63 4.74 -1.51
C LEU A 22 -6.94 5.20 -2.80
N PHE A 23 -6.92 4.36 -3.84
CA PHE A 23 -6.40 4.74 -5.14
C PHE A 23 -7.14 5.92 -5.76
N LEU A 24 -8.48 5.98 -5.64
CA LEU A 24 -9.25 7.13 -6.12
C LEU A 24 -8.83 8.43 -5.41
N PHE A 25 -8.64 8.41 -4.09
CA PHE A 25 -8.11 9.59 -3.38
C PHE A 25 -6.73 10.00 -3.88
N VAL A 26 -5.83 9.03 -4.07
CA VAL A 26 -4.47 9.30 -4.56
C VAL A 26 -4.50 9.88 -5.98
N VAL A 27 -5.28 9.29 -6.88
CA VAL A 27 -5.42 9.76 -8.27
C VAL A 27 -6.11 11.12 -8.35
N MET A 28 -6.99 11.46 -7.41
CA MET A 28 -7.60 12.79 -7.34
C MET A 28 -6.65 13.85 -6.79
N MET A 29 -5.83 13.52 -5.79
CA MET A 29 -4.85 14.46 -5.22
C MET A 29 -3.68 14.71 -6.17
N LEU A 30 -3.23 13.68 -6.88
CA LEU A 30 -2.22 13.82 -7.92
C LEU A 30 -2.91 14.35 -9.17
N ASN A 31 -2.52 15.51 -9.69
CA ASN A 31 -3.10 16.05 -10.93
C ASN A 31 -2.61 15.23 -12.16
N VAL A 32 -3.05 13.97 -12.28
CA VAL A 32 -2.62 13.02 -13.32
C VAL A 32 -3.05 13.48 -14.72
N ALA A 33 -4.00 14.42 -14.82
CA ALA A 33 -4.52 14.93 -16.08
C ALA A 33 -3.47 15.70 -16.90
N GLU A 34 -2.49 16.37 -16.27
CA GLU A 34 -1.51 17.22 -16.97
C GLU A 34 -0.35 16.43 -17.62
N GLN A 35 -0.15 15.16 -17.28
CA GLN A 35 0.93 14.33 -17.85
C GLN A 35 0.61 13.74 -19.24
N LYS A 36 -0.62 13.87 -19.73
CA LYS A 36 -1.11 13.11 -20.91
C LYS A 36 -0.48 13.50 -22.26
N GLN A 37 0.11 14.68 -22.40
CA GLN A 37 0.56 15.14 -23.71
C GLN A 37 1.98 14.67 -24.08
N SER A 38 2.84 14.37 -23.11
CA SER A 38 4.25 14.01 -23.37
C SER A 38 4.44 12.53 -23.73
N TRP A 39 3.66 11.62 -23.13
CA TRP A 39 3.85 10.17 -23.27
C TRP A 39 3.35 9.61 -24.61
N PHE A 40 2.25 10.14 -25.16
CA PHE A 40 1.68 9.66 -26.41
C PHE A 40 2.33 10.28 -27.67
N VAL A 41 2.99 11.44 -27.53
CA VAL A 41 3.60 12.20 -28.64
C VAL A 41 5.14 12.14 -28.61
N GLY A 42 5.72 11.67 -27.50
CA GLY A 42 7.16 11.52 -27.34
C GLY A 42 7.71 10.35 -28.15
N LYS A 43 8.82 10.60 -28.85
CA LYS A 43 9.69 9.66 -29.60
C LYS A 43 10.28 8.51 -28.75
N GLN A 44 9.75 8.27 -27.55
CA GLN A 44 10.22 7.40 -26.47
C GLN A 44 9.28 6.19 -26.24
N SER A 45 8.37 5.91 -27.17
CA SER A 45 7.47 4.74 -27.17
C SER A 45 8.14 3.46 -27.70
N THR A 46 9.47 3.38 -27.67
CA THR A 46 10.25 2.29 -28.27
C THR A 46 10.02 0.92 -27.60
N HIS A 47 9.53 0.90 -26.36
CA HIS A 47 9.30 -0.33 -25.59
C HIS A 47 7.85 -0.84 -25.59
N ILE A 48 6.89 -0.13 -26.21
CA ILE A 48 5.51 -0.63 -26.34
C ILE A 48 5.46 -1.94 -27.15
N PRO A 49 6.16 -2.06 -28.29
CA PRO A 49 6.16 -3.31 -29.06
C PRO A 49 6.77 -4.50 -28.30
N SER A 50 7.83 -4.30 -27.52
CA SER A 50 8.43 -5.37 -26.72
C SER A 50 7.52 -5.84 -25.60
N GLY A 51 6.82 -4.92 -24.93
CA GLY A 51 5.80 -5.28 -23.93
C GLY A 51 4.64 -6.08 -24.53
N LEU A 52 4.21 -5.72 -25.74
CA LEU A 52 3.14 -6.44 -26.45
C LEU A 52 3.58 -7.86 -26.80
N ILE A 53 4.80 -8.04 -27.32
CA ILE A 53 5.36 -9.37 -27.65
C ILE A 53 5.39 -10.26 -26.40
N VAL A 54 5.88 -9.75 -25.26
CA VAL A 54 5.93 -10.51 -24.01
C VAL A 54 4.53 -10.88 -23.52
N SER A 55 3.58 -9.94 -23.56
CA SER A 55 2.19 -10.20 -23.15
C SER A 55 1.53 -11.30 -24.00
N VAL A 56 1.73 -11.25 -25.33
CA VAL A 56 1.21 -12.29 -26.24
C VAL A 56 1.87 -13.64 -25.97
N LEU A 57 3.17 -13.66 -25.68
CA LEU A 57 3.90 -14.89 -25.35
C LEU A 57 3.32 -15.53 -24.08
N ILE A 58 3.16 -14.76 -22.99
CA ILE A 58 2.57 -15.23 -21.73
C ILE A 58 1.13 -15.73 -21.95
N LEU A 59 0.33 -15.02 -22.75
CA LEU A 59 -1.03 -15.44 -23.08
C LEU A 59 -1.04 -16.78 -23.81
N LEU A 60 -0.16 -16.96 -24.80
CA LEU A 60 -0.03 -18.21 -25.55
C LEU A 60 0.42 -19.36 -24.64
N GLU A 61 1.38 -19.12 -23.74
CA GLU A 61 1.81 -20.09 -22.74
C GLU A 61 0.64 -20.54 -21.85
N LEU A 62 -0.16 -19.61 -21.34
CA LEU A 62 -1.36 -19.95 -20.55
C LEU A 62 -2.38 -20.77 -21.34
N LEU A 63 -2.60 -20.44 -22.62
CA LEU A 63 -3.50 -21.22 -23.48
C LEU A 63 -2.99 -22.65 -23.71
N VAL A 64 -1.68 -22.84 -23.88
CA VAL A 64 -1.07 -24.16 -24.02
C VAL A 64 -1.17 -24.95 -22.71
N VAL A 65 -0.92 -24.31 -21.56
CA VAL A 65 -1.06 -24.97 -20.24
C VAL A 65 -2.50 -25.40 -20.01
N VAL A 66 -3.46 -24.50 -20.17
CA VAL A 66 -4.89 -24.80 -19.96
C VAL A 66 -5.40 -25.82 -20.99
N GLY A 67 -4.99 -25.70 -22.25
CA GLY A 67 -5.34 -26.65 -23.30
C GLY A 67 -4.72 -28.03 -23.10
N GLY A 68 -3.51 -28.09 -22.54
CA GLY A 68 -2.79 -29.32 -22.21
C GLY A 68 -3.41 -30.09 -21.03
N TRP A 69 -4.13 -29.43 -20.13
CA TRP A 69 -4.83 -30.09 -19.02
C TRP A 69 -5.97 -30.99 -19.49
N LYS A 70 -6.58 -30.69 -20.64
CA LYS A 70 -7.65 -31.51 -21.23
C LYS A 70 -7.19 -32.93 -21.61
N TYR A 71 -5.88 -33.16 -21.75
CA TYR A 71 -5.29 -34.45 -22.15
C TYR A 71 -4.75 -35.28 -20.97
N LYS A 72 -4.91 -34.80 -19.73
CA LYS A 72 -4.64 -35.60 -18.53
C LYS A 72 -5.94 -36.26 -18.07
N ASP A 73 -6.05 -37.58 -18.29
CA ASP A 73 -7.21 -38.40 -17.89
C ASP A 73 -7.42 -38.53 -16.37
N ASP A 74 -6.56 -37.92 -15.55
CA ASP A 74 -6.61 -37.96 -14.07
C ASP A 74 -7.08 -36.64 -13.45
N LEU A 75 -7.87 -35.86 -14.19
CA LEU A 75 -8.55 -34.71 -13.61
C LEU A 75 -9.71 -35.22 -12.77
N MET A 76 -9.48 -35.25 -11.45
CA MET A 76 -10.51 -35.45 -10.43
C MET A 76 -11.84 -34.89 -10.88
N SER A 77 -12.76 -35.80 -11.20
CA SER A 77 -14.13 -35.47 -11.54
C SER A 77 -14.70 -34.55 -10.45
N SER A 78 -15.18 -33.37 -10.84
CA SER A 78 -15.84 -32.40 -9.95
C SER A 78 -17.03 -32.98 -9.17
N SER A 79 -17.41 -34.22 -9.45
CA SER A 79 -18.37 -35.05 -8.73
C SER A 79 -17.93 -35.48 -7.32
N THR A 80 -16.69 -35.20 -6.90
CA THR A 80 -16.21 -35.47 -5.53
C THR A 80 -16.21 -34.23 -4.62
N LEU A 81 -16.77 -33.11 -5.08
CA LEU A 81 -17.01 -31.96 -4.21
C LEU A 81 -18.12 -32.31 -3.22
N TYR A 82 -17.72 -32.84 -2.07
CA TYR A 82 -18.58 -32.97 -0.90
C TYR A 82 -19.00 -31.56 -0.48
N ILE A 83 -20.21 -31.17 -0.87
CA ILE A 83 -20.87 -29.98 -0.36
C ILE A 83 -21.25 -30.30 1.08
N SER A 84 -20.31 -30.04 1.99
CA SER A 84 -20.58 -30.02 3.42
C SER A 84 -21.65 -28.97 3.70
N ASN A 85 -22.60 -29.29 4.58
CA ASN A 85 -23.64 -28.36 5.03
C ASN A 85 -23.12 -27.26 5.99
N VAL A 86 -21.80 -27.11 6.08
CA VAL A 86 -21.09 -26.17 6.94
C VAL A 86 -20.72 -24.95 6.10
N SER A 87 -20.86 -23.75 6.67
CA SER A 87 -20.56 -22.52 5.92
C SER A 87 -19.09 -22.45 5.51
N ASN A 88 -18.83 -21.86 4.34
CA ASN A 88 -17.47 -21.69 3.83
C ASN A 88 -16.59 -20.89 4.81
N THR A 89 -17.17 -19.89 5.47
CA THR A 89 -16.52 -19.08 6.52
C THR A 89 -16.04 -19.93 7.68
N HIS A 90 -16.86 -20.89 8.14
CA HIS A 90 -16.49 -21.73 9.27
C HIS A 90 -15.36 -22.69 8.90
N GLN A 91 -15.41 -23.29 7.71
CA GLN A 91 -14.35 -24.19 7.24
C GLN A 91 -13.03 -23.47 7.06
N LEU A 92 -13.05 -22.28 6.44
CA LEU A 92 -11.85 -21.49 6.27
C LEU A 92 -11.28 -21.05 7.63
N GLY A 93 -12.15 -20.62 8.55
CA GLY A 93 -11.75 -20.29 9.92
C GLY A 93 -11.09 -21.46 10.63
N ALA A 94 -11.65 -22.66 10.53
CA ALA A 94 -11.09 -23.85 11.16
C ALA A 94 -9.65 -24.10 10.70
N VAL A 95 -9.38 -24.10 9.38
CA VAL A 95 -8.04 -24.34 8.83
C VAL A 95 -7.07 -23.19 9.16
N MET A 96 -7.53 -21.94 9.07
CA MET A 96 -6.70 -20.76 9.35
C MET A 96 -6.23 -20.69 10.81
N TYR A 97 -7.09 -21.07 11.75
CA TYR A 97 -6.78 -21.01 13.19
C TYR A 97 -6.15 -22.29 13.75
N THR A 98 -6.15 -23.40 13.01
CA THR A 98 -5.53 -24.67 13.44
C THR A 98 -4.20 -24.90 12.72
N ASP A 99 -4.25 -25.12 11.41
CA ASP A 99 -3.09 -25.51 10.61
C ASP A 99 -2.20 -24.32 10.22
N TYR A 100 -2.82 -23.18 9.88
CA TYR A 100 -2.10 -22.01 9.35
C TYR A 100 -1.99 -20.83 10.33
N ILE A 101 -2.09 -21.08 11.63
CA ILE A 101 -2.05 -20.04 12.66
C ILE A 101 -0.79 -19.15 12.58
N LEU A 102 0.36 -19.74 12.22
CA LEU A 102 1.62 -19.01 12.09
C LEU A 102 1.56 -18.01 10.92
N TYR A 103 0.99 -18.39 9.78
CA TYR A 103 0.82 -17.46 8.64
C TYR A 103 -0.19 -16.37 8.96
N PHE A 104 -1.25 -16.69 9.70
CA PHE A 104 -2.21 -15.71 10.17
C PHE A 104 -1.55 -14.66 11.07
N GLN A 105 -0.68 -15.09 12.00
CA GLN A 105 0.08 -14.19 12.86
C GLN A 105 1.05 -13.30 12.07
N ILE A 106 1.76 -13.87 11.09
CA ILE A 106 2.68 -13.10 10.23
C ILE A 106 1.90 -12.06 9.42
N ALA A 107 0.73 -12.40 8.89
CA ALA A 107 -0.13 -11.43 8.20
C ALA A 107 -0.52 -10.25 9.12
N GLY A 108 -0.84 -10.53 10.40
CA GLY A 108 -1.08 -9.51 11.41
C GLY A 108 0.13 -8.59 11.64
N MET A 109 1.33 -9.16 11.71
CA MET A 109 2.58 -8.39 11.83
C MET A 109 2.84 -7.51 10.60
N ILE A 110 2.55 -8.01 9.39
CA ILE A 110 2.66 -7.23 8.16
C ILE A 110 1.71 -6.04 8.18
N LEU A 111 0.44 -6.23 8.57
CA LEU A 111 -0.53 -5.14 8.65
C LEU A 111 -0.13 -4.08 9.67
N LEU A 112 0.40 -4.50 10.83
CA LEU A 112 0.93 -3.57 11.83
C LEU A 112 2.11 -2.76 11.27
N LEU A 113 3.05 -3.43 10.58
CA LEU A 113 4.18 -2.77 9.96
C LEU A 113 3.74 -1.80 8.85
N SER A 114 2.75 -2.17 8.04
CA SER A 114 2.18 -1.29 7.02
C SER A 114 1.56 -0.03 7.61
N MET A 115 0.85 -0.14 8.74
CA MET A 115 0.28 1.02 9.44
C MET A 115 1.37 1.96 9.96
N ILE A 116 2.39 1.41 10.63
CA ILE A 116 3.54 2.19 11.13
C ILE A 116 4.26 2.88 9.96
N GLY A 117 4.50 2.15 8.86
CA GLY A 117 5.13 2.68 7.66
C GLY A 117 4.36 3.83 7.03
N ALA A 118 3.03 3.69 6.90
CA ALA A 118 2.18 4.75 6.35
C ALA A 118 2.20 6.02 7.21
N ILE A 119 2.17 5.89 8.54
CA ILE A 119 2.22 7.02 9.47
C ILE A 119 3.59 7.71 9.40
N LEU A 120 4.69 6.96 9.42
CA LEU A 120 6.04 7.54 9.33
C LEU A 120 6.28 8.27 8.01
N LEU A 121 5.81 7.73 6.89
CA LEU A 121 5.97 8.36 5.57
C LEU A 121 5.14 9.62 5.41
N THR A 122 4.00 9.72 6.10
CA THR A 122 3.11 10.90 6.04
C THR A 122 3.39 11.91 7.15
N PHE A 123 4.19 11.54 8.15
CA PHE A 123 4.59 12.44 9.22
C PHE A 123 5.45 13.56 8.66
N ARG A 124 4.88 14.77 8.61
CA ARG A 124 5.57 15.97 8.14
C ARG A 124 5.86 16.89 9.31
N GLU A 125 7.13 17.08 9.63
CA GLU A 125 7.53 18.15 10.53
C GLU A 125 7.44 19.51 9.83
N ARG A 126 6.84 20.49 10.49
CA ARG A 126 6.78 21.86 9.99
C ARG A 126 8.11 22.55 10.27
N SER A 127 8.92 22.74 9.25
CA SER A 127 10.13 23.57 9.31
C SER A 127 9.77 25.04 9.56
N GLY A 128 10.55 25.74 10.39
CA GLY A 128 10.35 27.17 10.69
C GLY A 128 9.43 27.45 11.89
N VAL A 129 8.99 26.43 12.63
CA VAL A 129 8.31 26.63 13.92
C VAL A 129 9.35 26.58 15.03
N LYS A 130 9.42 27.63 15.86
CA LYS A 130 10.24 27.63 17.07
C LYS A 130 9.68 26.57 18.03
N LYS A 131 10.46 25.52 18.30
CA LYS A 131 10.12 24.50 19.30
C LYS A 131 10.83 24.84 20.61
N GLN A 132 10.16 24.61 21.73
CA GLN A 132 10.75 24.76 23.05
C GLN A 132 11.67 23.57 23.33
N SER A 133 12.93 23.85 23.68
CA SER A 133 13.83 22.86 24.26
C SER A 133 13.69 22.90 25.77
N TYR A 134 13.07 21.88 26.35
CA TYR A 134 12.90 21.77 27.80
C TYR A 134 14.25 21.66 28.52
N ILE A 135 15.22 20.96 27.92
CA ILE A 135 16.57 20.80 28.48
C ILE A 135 17.23 22.17 28.62
N THR A 136 17.23 22.97 27.55
CA THR A 136 17.87 24.29 27.52
C THR A 136 17.19 25.29 28.45
N GLN A 137 15.89 25.15 28.71
CA GLN A 137 15.18 26.02 29.66
C GLN A 137 15.39 25.64 31.12
N ILE A 138 15.46 24.33 31.43
CA ILE A 138 15.68 23.86 32.80
C ILE A 138 17.14 24.07 33.21
N SER A 139 18.09 23.92 32.30
CA SER A 139 19.52 24.12 32.57
C SER A 139 19.95 25.59 32.56
N ARG A 140 19.01 26.54 32.60
CA ARG A 140 19.32 27.97 32.45
C ARG A 140 19.82 28.54 33.78
N GLU A 141 21.01 29.13 33.76
CA GLU A 141 21.60 29.81 34.91
C GLU A 141 21.29 31.32 34.87
N PRO A 142 21.35 32.05 36.02
CA PRO A 142 21.12 33.49 36.05
C PRO A 142 22.04 34.28 35.10
N SER A 143 23.26 33.78 34.86
CA SER A 143 24.26 34.38 33.95
C SER A 143 23.88 34.27 32.47
N THR A 144 23.18 33.21 32.07
CA THR A 144 22.77 32.92 30.69
C THR A 144 21.30 33.27 30.43
N ALA A 145 20.65 33.93 31.38
CA ALA A 145 19.24 34.23 31.35
C ALA A 145 18.86 35.34 30.35
N ILE A 146 19.75 36.31 30.14
CA ILE A 146 19.50 37.52 29.35
C ILE A 146 20.77 37.85 28.57
N GLU A 147 20.63 38.08 27.26
CA GLU A 147 21.69 38.59 26.39
C GLU A 147 21.25 39.96 25.88
N MET A 148 22.03 41.00 26.17
CA MET A 148 21.77 42.33 25.63
C MET A 148 22.38 42.40 24.23
N ARG A 149 21.54 42.52 23.19
CA ARG A 149 21.99 42.76 21.82
C ARG A 149 21.69 44.19 21.39
N GLU A 150 22.70 44.86 20.85
CA GLU A 150 22.49 46.10 20.12
C GLU A 150 21.94 45.78 18.73
N VAL A 151 20.91 46.53 18.33
CA VAL A 151 20.16 46.31 17.09
C VAL A 151 20.12 47.61 16.32
N GLU A 152 20.45 47.54 15.03
CA GLU A 152 20.42 48.71 14.15
C GLU A 152 18.99 49.19 13.92
N PHE A 153 18.79 50.51 13.85
CA PHE A 153 17.49 51.10 13.55
C PHE A 153 16.95 50.59 12.21
N ASP A 154 15.68 50.20 12.18
CA ASP A 154 14.96 49.70 11.01
C ASP A 154 15.47 48.35 10.42
N LYS A 155 16.44 47.69 11.07
CA LYS A 155 16.79 46.30 10.77
C LYS A 155 16.21 45.40 11.86
N GLY A 156 15.23 44.57 11.48
CA GLY A 156 14.67 43.57 12.39
C GLY A 156 15.75 42.70 13.01
N VAL A 157 15.58 42.34 14.28
CA VAL A 157 16.54 41.52 15.02
C VAL A 157 16.52 40.10 14.46
N LYS A 158 17.66 39.64 13.91
CA LYS A 158 17.88 38.22 13.67
C LYS A 158 18.26 37.58 15.00
N VAL A 159 17.25 37.06 15.69
CA VAL A 159 17.40 36.52 17.06
C VAL A 159 18.24 35.24 17.09
N ASP A 160 18.34 34.49 15.98
CA ASP A 160 18.91 33.15 15.97
C ASP A 160 19.79 32.91 14.72
N ASP A 161 21.12 32.94 14.91
CA ASP A 161 22.10 31.96 14.37
C ASP A 161 22.60 31.17 15.59
#